data_AF-A0A4V3P4K5-F1
#
_entry.id   AF-A0A4V3P4K5-F1
#
_cell.length_a   1.000
_cell.length_b   1.000
_cell.length_c   1.000
_cell.angle_alpha   90.00
_cell.angle_beta   90.00
_cell.angle_gamma   90.00
#
_symmetry.space_group_name_H-M   'P 1'
#
loop_
_entity.id
_entity.type
_entity.pdbx_description
1 polymer ?
#
loop_
_entity_poly.entity_id
_entity_poly.type
_entity_poly.pdbx_seq_one_letter_code
_entity_poly.pdbx_strand_id
1 'polypeptide(L)'
;MKKELFIEVFKNIQDRKGYTTKNSIVKYLSNQLLKYNITGISDRNLTRYFDKYIDGNDDPINPKVELLDAISKELSNQERSYESYEDYVFKNRKVTEEDKSNKNIGTRAIHQQGKNNIYLENNSGPLKFS
;
A
#
# COMPACT_ATOMS: atom_id res chain seq x y z
N MET A 1 -4.35 -7.07 -7.32
CA MET A 1 -4.79 -6.96 -5.91
C MET A 1 -3.68 -7.03 -4.87
N LYS A 2 -2.65 -7.90 -4.97
CA LYS A 2 -1.56 -7.93 -3.97
C LYS A 2 -0.78 -6.62 -3.94
N LYS A 3 -0.41 -6.10 -5.11
CA LYS A 3 0.31 -4.84 -5.26
C LYS A 3 -0.46 -3.67 -4.62
N GLU A 4 -1.76 -3.62 -4.85
CA GLU A 4 -2.70 -2.61 -4.39
C GLU A 4 -2.80 -2.62 -2.86
N LEU A 5 -2.88 -3.81 -2.25
CA LEU A 5 -2.83 -3.95 -0.79
C LEU A 5 -1.55 -3.33 -0.22
N PHE A 6 -0.38 -3.70 -0.74
CA PHE A 6 0.89 -3.15 -0.27
C PHE A 6 0.96 -1.63 -0.47
N ILE A 7 0.54 -1.12 -1.63
CA ILE A 7 0.47 0.32 -1.91
C ILE A 7 -0.40 1.03 -0.88
N GLU A 8 -1.60 0.52 -0.62
CA GLU A 8 -2.55 1.14 0.29
C GLU A 8 -2.03 1.14 1.73
N VAL A 9 -1.39 0.06 2.16
CA VAL A 9 -0.80 -0.06 3.51
C VAL A 9 0.34 0.91 3.67
N PHE A 10 1.28 0.93 2.73
CA PHE A 10 2.44 1.80 2.82
C PHE A 10 2.03 3.28 2.77
N LYS A 11 1.04 3.63 1.95
CA LYS A 11 0.43 4.97 1.97
C LYS A 11 -0.26 5.29 3.29
N ASN A 12 -1.06 4.36 3.84
CA ASN A 12 -1.73 4.57 5.12
C ASN A 12 -0.72 4.82 6.26
N ILE A 13 0.39 4.09 6.28
CA ILE A 13 1.48 4.29 7.24
C ILE A 13 2.13 5.67 7.04
N GLN A 14 2.35 6.08 5.79
CA GLN A 14 2.91 7.39 5.48
C GLN A 14 1.97 8.53 5.90
N ASP A 15 0.73 8.50 5.44
CA ASP A 15 -0.23 9.60 5.56
C ASP A 15 -0.79 9.73 6.98
N ARG A 16 -1.13 8.61 7.64
CA ARG A 16 -1.75 8.65 8.97
C ARG A 16 -0.78 8.56 10.12
N LYS A 17 0.42 8.01 9.91
CA LYS A 17 1.40 7.79 10.98
C LYS A 17 2.65 8.64 10.84
N GLY A 18 2.82 9.34 9.71
CA GLY A 18 3.90 10.31 9.49
C GLY A 18 5.26 9.67 9.17
N TYR A 19 5.32 8.37 8.86
CA TYR A 19 6.57 7.73 8.47
C TYR A 19 6.83 7.93 6.98
N THR A 20 7.87 8.70 6.64
CA THR A 20 8.13 9.11 5.24
C THR A 20 9.26 8.36 4.55
N THR A 21 10.07 7.60 5.28
CA THR A 21 11.20 6.87 4.71
C THR A 21 10.87 5.39 4.57
N LYS A 22 11.41 4.73 3.53
CA LYS A 22 11.28 3.27 3.34
C LYS A 22 11.59 2.49 4.61
N ASN A 23 12.72 2.79 5.26
CA ASN A 23 13.15 2.10 6.47
C ASN A 23 12.18 2.32 7.64
N SER A 24 11.67 3.54 7.82
CA SER A 24 10.74 3.82 8.92
C SER A 24 9.37 3.18 8.71
N ILE A 25 8.88 3.18 7.47
CA ILE A 25 7.64 2.50 7.07
C ILE A 25 7.76 0.97 7.27
N VAL A 26 8.85 0.37 6.77
CA VAL A 26 9.14 -1.06 6.93
C VAL A 26 9.23 -1.44 8.41
N LYS A 27 9.94 -0.65 9.21
CA LYS A 27 10.10 -0.90 10.64
C LYS A 27 8.77 -0.79 11.40
N TYR A 28 7.94 0.19 11.04
CA TYR A 28 6.61 0.30 11.61
C TYR A 28 5.77 -0.95 11.28
N LEU A 29 5.72 -1.35 10.01
CA LEU A 29 4.93 -2.51 9.58
C LEU A 29 5.43 -3.79 10.25
N SER A 30 6.75 -3.99 10.33
CA SER A 30 7.36 -5.12 11.04
C SER A 30 6.90 -5.20 12.50
N ASN A 31 6.92 -4.08 13.22
CA ASN A 31 6.45 -4.01 14.60
C ASN A 31 4.95 -4.33 14.73
N GLN A 32 4.11 -3.94 13.76
CA GLN A 32 2.68 -4.29 13.79
C GLN A 32 2.45 -5.77 13.51
N LEU A 33 3.17 -6.34 12.53
CA LEU A 33 3.11 -7.76 12.22
C LEU A 33 3.52 -8.63 13.41
N LEU A 34 4.52 -8.20 14.18
CA LEU A 34 4.90 -8.84 15.44
C LEU A 34 3.75 -8.85 16.47
N LYS A 35 2.96 -7.77 16.57
CA LYS A 35 1.77 -7.73 17.44
C LYS A 35 0.67 -8.69 16.98
N TYR A 36 0.61 -8.97 15.69
CA TYR A 36 -0.28 -9.98 15.12
C TYR A 36 0.27 -11.41 15.20
N ASN A 37 1.37 -11.63 15.95
CA ASN A 37 2.06 -12.92 16.05
C ASN A 37 2.53 -13.49 14.70
N ILE A 38 2.75 -12.63 13.71
CA ILE A 38 3.33 -13.05 12.44
C ILE A 38 4.85 -13.12 12.60
N THR A 39 5.36 -14.34 12.52
CA THR A 39 6.79 -14.63 12.62
C THR A 39 7.35 -15.06 11.26
N GLY A 40 8.68 -15.03 11.10
CA GLY A 40 9.34 -15.46 9.86
C GLY A 40 9.32 -14.43 8.71
N ILE A 41 8.77 -13.23 8.95
CA ILE A 41 8.87 -12.09 8.03
C ILE A 41 9.85 -11.08 8.61
N SER A 42 11.00 -10.93 7.95
CA SER A 42 12.02 -9.96 8.34
C SER A 42 11.79 -8.61 7.68
N ASP A 43 12.38 -7.56 8.25
CA ASP A 43 12.47 -6.23 7.65
C ASP A 43 13.04 -6.28 6.23
N ARG A 44 13.97 -7.23 5.97
CA ARG A 44 14.54 -7.46 4.64
C ARG A 44 13.47 -7.92 3.65
N ASN A 45 12.59 -8.84 4.04
CA ASN A 45 11.48 -9.29 3.19
C ASN A 45 10.51 -8.14 2.92
N LEU A 46 10.17 -7.36 3.94
CA LEU A 46 9.28 -6.19 3.81
C LEU A 46 9.88 -5.11 2.90
N THR A 47 11.19 -4.88 2.98
CA THR A 47 11.91 -3.97 2.08
C THR A 47 11.82 -4.46 0.64
N ARG A 48 12.00 -5.76 0.39
CA ARG A 48 11.84 -6.34 -0.96
C ARG A 48 10.42 -6.20 -1.49
N TYR A 49 9.40 -6.32 -0.64
CA TYR A 49 8.01 -6.04 -1.05
C TYR A 49 7.79 -4.56 -1.36
N PHE A 50 8.39 -3.65 -0.59
CA PHE A 50 8.37 -2.22 -0.90
C PHE A 50 9.01 -1.96 -2.26
N ASP A 51 10.24 -2.43 -2.45
CA ASP A 51 10.99 -2.29 -3.70
C ASP A 51 10.20 -2.86 -4.89
N LYS A 52 9.56 -4.01 -4.72
CA LYS A 52 8.73 -4.66 -5.77
C LYS A 52 7.46 -3.91 -6.10
N TYR A 53 6.66 -3.57 -5.08
CA TYR A 53 5.29 -3.09 -5.28
C TYR A 53 5.18 -1.57 -5.36
N ILE A 54 6.13 -0.84 -4.75
CA ILE A 54 6.19 0.62 -4.74
C ILE A 54 7.21 1.12 -5.78
N ASP A 55 8.46 0.69 -5.66
CA ASP A 55 9.54 1.19 -6.54
C ASP A 55 9.51 0.53 -7.93
N GLY A 56 8.75 -0.55 -8.10
CA GLY A 56 8.57 -1.24 -9.38
C GLY A 56 9.74 -2.14 -9.78
N ASN A 57 10.59 -2.51 -8.82
CA ASN A 57 11.69 -3.44 -9.06
C ASN A 57 11.17 -4.84 -9.35
N ASP A 58 11.74 -5.50 -10.35
CA ASP A 58 11.38 -6.89 -10.68
C ASP A 58 12.07 -7.85 -9.72
N ASP A 59 11.41 -8.14 -8.61
CA ASP A 59 11.86 -9.10 -7.60
C ASP A 59 10.96 -10.36 -7.61
N PRO A 60 11.49 -11.59 -7.73
CA PRO A 60 10.69 -12.81 -7.73
C PRO A 60 10.03 -13.15 -6.37
N ILE A 61 10.22 -12.34 -5.33
CA ILE A 61 9.60 -12.53 -4.02
C ILE A 61 8.08 -12.54 -4.11
N ASN A 62 7.45 -13.50 -3.43
CA ASN A 62 5.99 -13.60 -3.37
C ASN A 62 5.52 -13.68 -1.90
N PRO A 63 4.56 -12.83 -1.50
CA PRO A 63 4.03 -12.85 -0.15
C PRO A 63 3.18 -14.10 0.06
N LYS A 64 3.39 -14.73 1.23
CA LYS A 64 2.55 -15.82 1.75
C LYS A 64 1.17 -15.28 2.13
N VAL A 65 0.16 -16.15 2.15
CA VAL A 65 -1.22 -15.80 2.51
C VAL A 65 -1.29 -15.23 3.93
N GLU A 66 -0.61 -15.85 4.89
CA GLU A 66 -0.53 -15.37 6.29
C GLU A 66 -0.07 -13.90 6.39
N LEU A 67 0.91 -13.52 5.57
CA LEU A 67 1.38 -12.14 5.52
C LEU A 67 0.31 -11.23 4.90
N LEU A 68 -0.33 -11.66 3.81
CA LEU A 68 -1.39 -10.87 3.18
C LEU A 68 -2.56 -10.62 4.12
N ASP A 69 -2.98 -11.62 4.89
CA ASP A 69 -4.06 -11.52 5.88
C ASP A 69 -3.72 -10.56 7.03
N ALA A 70 -2.47 -10.61 7.50
CA ALA A 70 -2.03 -9.74 8.56
C ALA A 70 -1.92 -8.29 8.10
N ILE A 71 -1.41 -8.07 6.89
CA ILE A 71 -1.29 -6.72 6.33
C ILE A 71 -2.68 -6.16 5.98
N SER A 72 -3.63 -6.97 5.51
CA SER A 72 -5.00 -6.49 5.28
C SER A 72 -5.66 -5.99 6.57
N LYS A 73 -5.34 -6.61 7.71
CA LYS A 73 -5.83 -6.17 9.03
C LYS A 73 -5.20 -4.83 9.47
N GLU A 74 -3.98 -4.51 9.06
CA GLU A 74 -3.37 -3.20 9.34
C GLU A 74 -4.13 -2.04 8.63
N LEU A 75 -4.82 -2.32 7.52
CA LEU A 75 -5.70 -1.34 6.88
C LEU A 75 -7.02 -1.13 7.61
N SER A 76 -7.41 -2.06 8.49
CA SER A 76 -8.68 -1.99 9.19
C SER A 76 -8.74 -0.75 10.08
N ASN A 77 -9.75 0.07 9.89
CA ASN A 77 -10.06 1.26 10.68
C ASN A 77 -11.57 1.31 10.97
N GLN A 78 -12.05 2.39 11.61
CA GLN A 78 -13.45 2.51 12.02
C GLN A 78 -14.46 2.44 10.87
N GLU A 79 -14.06 2.73 9.63
CA GLU A 79 -14.95 2.74 8.46
C GLU A 79 -14.80 1.50 7.57
N ARG A 80 -13.62 0.88 7.55
CA ARG A 80 -13.33 -0.31 6.73
C ARG A 80 -12.61 -1.33 7.58
N SER A 81 -13.19 -2.52 7.70
CA SER A 81 -12.54 -3.66 8.34
C SER A 81 -12.36 -4.77 7.31
N TYR A 82 -11.18 -5.38 7.32
CA TYR A 82 -10.84 -6.55 6.51
C TYR A 82 -10.51 -7.74 7.42
N GLU A 83 -11.23 -8.84 7.25
CA GLU A 83 -11.02 -10.06 8.05
C GLU A 83 -9.87 -10.92 7.50
N SER A 84 -9.69 -10.92 6.17
CA SER A 84 -8.63 -11.61 5.45
C SER A 84 -8.26 -10.87 4.16
N TYR A 85 -7.24 -11.38 3.47
CA TYR A 85 -6.89 -10.92 2.14
C TYR A 85 -8.03 -11.12 1.13
N GLU A 86 -8.75 -12.25 1.18
CA GLU A 86 -9.88 -12.52 0.30
C GLU A 86 -11.01 -11.52 0.54
N ASP A 87 -11.29 -11.16 1.79
CA ASP A 87 -12.28 -10.13 2.14
C ASP A 87 -11.86 -8.75 1.60
N TYR A 88 -10.58 -8.40 1.73
CA TYR A 88 -10.01 -7.21 1.08
C TYR A 88 -10.21 -7.22 -0.44
N VAL A 89 -9.93 -8.33 -1.10
CA VAL A 89 -10.11 -8.49 -2.55
C VAL A 89 -11.58 -8.34 -2.92
N PHE A 90 -12.49 -8.99 -2.20
CA PHE A 90 -13.92 -8.98 -2.47
C PHE A 90 -14.51 -7.57 -2.33
N LYS A 91 -14.22 -6.89 -1.21
CA LYS A 91 -14.72 -5.53 -0.93
C LYS A 91 -14.20 -4.50 -1.94
N ASN A 92 -12.92 -4.57 -2.32
CA ASN A 92 -12.34 -3.61 -3.27
C ASN A 92 -12.66 -3.92 -4.74
N ARG A 93 -12.96 -5.18 -5.09
CA ARG A 93 -13.49 -5.50 -6.42
C ARG A 93 -14.87 -4.87 -6.65
N LYS A 94 -15.77 -4.93 -5.65
CA LYS A 94 -17.10 -4.32 -5.74
C LYS A 94 -17.05 -2.81 -5.96
N VAL A 95 -16.20 -2.11 -5.21
CA VAL A 95 -15.98 -0.65 -5.40
C VAL A 95 -15.51 -0.35 -6.82
N THR A 96 -14.59 -1.15 -7.36
CA THR A 96 -14.07 -0.96 -8.72
C THR A 96 -15.12 -1.23 -9.80
N GLU A 97 -16.06 -2.15 -9.58
CA GLU A 97 -17.15 -2.44 -10.51
C GLU A 97 -18.27 -1.40 -10.44
N GLU A 98 -18.62 -0.91 -9.25
CA GLU A 98 -19.58 0.18 -9.06
C GLU A 98 -19.07 1.51 -9.65
N ASP A 99 -17.79 1.83 -9.46
CA ASP A 99 -17.15 3.00 -10.10
C ASP A 99 -17.12 2.90 -11.64
N LYS A 100 -16.97 1.68 -12.18
CA LYS A 100 -17.04 1.45 -13.64
C LYS A 100 -18.46 1.54 -14.17
N SER A 101 -19.46 1.08 -13.41
CA SER A 101 -20.86 1.22 -13.76
C SER A 101 -21.30 2.69 -13.75
N ASN A 102 -20.83 3.50 -12.79
CA ASN A 102 -21.11 4.94 -12.73
C ASN A 102 -20.34 5.77 -13.77
N LYS A 103 -19.18 5.29 -14.26
CA LYS A 103 -18.42 5.97 -15.33
C LYS A 103 -18.98 5.77 -16.75
N ASN A 104 -19.94 4.87 -16.94
CA ASN A 104 -20.55 4.64 -18.26
C ASN A 104 -21.57 5.72 -18.68
N ILE A 105 -21.77 6.77 -17.88
CA ILE A 105 -22.62 7.93 -18.24
C ILE A 105 -21.78 9.15 -18.67
N GLY A 106 -20.45 9.12 -18.57
CA GLY A 106 -19.66 10.31 -18.87
C GLY A 106 -18.23 10.04 -19.32
N THR A 107 -18.00 10.37 -20.59
CA THR A 107 -16.72 10.84 -21.16
C THR A 107 -15.88 9.79 -21.91
N ARG A 108 -15.97 9.90 -23.24
CA ARG A 108 -14.99 9.40 -24.23
C ARG A 108 -13.69 10.23 -24.18
N ALA A 109 -12.57 9.55 -24.45
CA ALA A 109 -11.19 10.05 -24.68
C ALA A 109 -10.43 10.52 -23.40
N ILE A 110 -9.13 10.30 -23.19
CA ILE A 110 -7.97 10.44 -24.09
C ILE A 110 -6.84 9.46 -23.66
N HIS A 111 -6.16 8.88 -24.67
CA HIS A 111 -4.89 8.17 -24.60
C HIS A 111 -3.76 9.13 -24.17
N GLN A 112 -2.96 8.80 -23.14
CA GLN A 112 -1.61 9.34 -23.02
C GLN A 112 -0.67 8.35 -22.31
N GLN A 113 0.30 7.86 -23.09
CA GLN A 113 1.50 7.20 -22.59
C GLN A 113 2.35 8.22 -21.81
N GLY A 114 2.89 7.83 -20.66
CA GLY A 114 3.87 8.63 -19.93
C GLY A 114 4.22 7.99 -18.59
N LYS A 115 5.48 7.57 -18.45
CA LYS A 115 6.07 7.05 -17.20
C LYS A 115 6.02 8.14 -16.13
N ASN A 116 5.29 7.91 -15.04
CA ASN A 116 5.34 8.76 -13.85
C ASN A 116 5.75 7.91 -12.64
N ASN A 117 7.06 7.88 -12.34
CA ASN A 117 7.54 7.57 -11.00
C ASN A 117 7.28 8.80 -10.13
N ILE A 118 6.14 8.82 -9.45
CA ILE A 118 5.83 9.85 -8.45
C ILE A 118 6.35 9.34 -7.11
N TYR A 119 7.64 9.54 -6.84
CA TYR A 119 8.02 9.77 -5.45
C TYR A 119 7.44 11.15 -5.12
N LEU A 120 6.52 11.20 -4.15
CA LEU A 120 5.99 12.45 -3.63
C LEU A 120 7.16 13.22 -3.01
N GLU A 121 7.68 14.19 -3.76
CA GLU A 121 8.69 15.15 -3.33
C GLU A 121 8.17 15.93 -2.12
N ASN A 122 8.48 15.46 -0.91
CA ASN A 122 8.52 16.34 0.25
C ASN A 122 9.89 17.03 0.26
N ASN A 123 10.06 18.00 -0.64
CA ASN A 123 11.08 19.04 -0.50
C ASN A 123 10.66 19.99 0.64
N SER A 124 10.75 19.51 1.88
CA SER A 124 10.74 20.39 3.05
C SER A 124 12.17 20.90 3.27
N GLY A 125 12.59 21.87 2.44
CA GLY A 125 13.73 22.71 2.77
C GLY A 125 13.41 23.57 4.02
N PRO A 126 14.40 23.90 4.87
CA PRO A 126 14.16 24.72 6.04
C PRO A 126 13.77 26.15 5.63
N LEU A 127 12.60 26.61 6.08
CA LEU A 127 12.21 28.02 6.03
C LEU A 127 13.15 28.80 6.98
N LYS A 128 14.12 29.51 6.42
CA LYS A 128 14.85 30.55 7.15
C LYS A 128 13.96 31.77 7.27
N PHE A 129 13.49 32.06 8.48
CA PHE A 129 13.02 33.40 8.82
C PHE A 129 14.27 34.24 9.12
N SER A 130 14.47 35.29 8.34
CA SER A 130 15.45 36.36 8.60
C SER A 130 14.69 37.59 9.09
#